data_AF-A0A4R1R343-F1
#
_entry.id   AF-A0A4R1R343-F1
#
_cell.length_a   1.000
_cell.length_b   1.000
_cell.length_c   1.000
_cell.angle_alpha   90.00
_cell.angle_beta   90.00
_cell.angle_gamma   90.00
#
_symmetry.space_group_name_H-M   'P 1'
#
loop_
_entity.id
_entity.type
_entity.pdbx_description
1 polymer ?
#
loop_
_entity_poly.entity_id
_entity_poly.type
_entity_poly.pdbx_seq_one_letter_code
_entity_poly.pdbx_strand_id
1 'polypeptide(L)'
;MNILSLVICEMRKMYKSSVFWVLIIAFTVLPGISLIKYFNAANVSWDLYLADILKFFTAILIIGFAFTTCWIFGREYTDKTINDLLVKPVSKLKIAVSKFIVIALWNSLLSILLFAVVALIGAYVGLADGTAALILHYFLMFMATSLLTTLVSTVSSFMANVTKGYLAPIGLIFIIVLIVNIVENVGLSAYIPWTIPGLLITDGFLSPISIFIVMDSDQTDMHSKQS
;
A
#
# COMPACT_ATOMS: atom_id res chain seq x y z
N MET A 1 -11.90 21.55 19.21
CA MET A 1 -12.27 20.68 18.08
C MET A 1 -11.73 19.28 18.34
N ASN A 2 -12.59 18.27 18.38
CA ASN A 2 -12.21 16.88 18.72
C ASN A 2 -11.57 16.19 17.51
N ILE A 3 -10.70 15.20 17.74
CA ILE A 3 -10.00 14.49 16.66
C ILE A 3 -10.97 13.76 15.72
N LEU A 4 -12.08 13.24 16.25
CA LEU A 4 -13.15 12.62 15.45
C LEU A 4 -13.73 13.59 14.41
N SER A 5 -13.95 14.85 14.79
CA SER A 5 -14.48 15.87 13.86
C SER A 5 -13.48 16.21 12.74
N LEU A 6 -12.18 16.15 13.02
CA LEU A 6 -11.13 16.29 12.00
C LEU A 6 -11.13 15.11 11.03
N VAL A 7 -11.16 13.89 11.55
CA VAL A 7 -11.20 12.66 10.74
C VAL A 7 -12.42 12.65 9.82
N ILE A 8 -13.61 13.00 10.33
CA ILE A 8 -14.83 13.07 9.53
C ILE A 8 -14.72 14.15 8.43
N CYS A 9 -14.09 15.29 8.74
CA CYS A 9 -13.87 16.35 7.76
C CYS A 9 -12.95 15.90 6.62
N GLU A 10 -11.83 15.26 6.95
CA GLU A 10 -10.89 14.72 5.97
C GLU A 10 -11.50 13.55 5.17
N MET A 11 -12.26 12.66 5.82
CA MET A 11 -13.00 11.59 5.13
C MET A 11 -13.98 12.14 4.11
N ARG A 12 -14.73 13.19 4.45
CA ARG A 12 -15.66 13.83 3.53
C ARG A 12 -14.94 14.49 2.35
N LYS A 13 -13.78 15.10 2.59
CA LYS A 13 -12.93 15.70 1.54
C LYS A 13 -12.46 14.63 0.55
N MET A 14 -12.09 13.46 1.05
CA MET A 14 -11.67 12.32 0.24
C MET A 14 -12.83 11.76 -0.59
N TYR A 15 -13.96 11.43 0.04
CA TYR A 15 -15.14 10.87 -0.63
C TYR A 15 -15.68 11.73 -1.79
N LYS A 16 -15.62 13.06 -1.65
CA LYS A 16 -16.08 14.00 -2.69
C LYS A 16 -15.08 14.21 -3.83
N SER A 17 -13.87 13.68 -3.72
CA SER A 17 -12.83 13.86 -4.72
C SER A 17 -13.00 12.88 -5.88
N SER A 18 -12.76 13.32 -7.12
CA SER A 18 -12.71 12.42 -8.27
C SER A 18 -11.65 11.31 -8.12
N VAL A 19 -10.56 11.58 -7.40
CA VAL A 19 -9.49 10.61 -7.13
C VAL A 19 -10.00 9.38 -6.39
N PHE A 20 -10.92 9.56 -5.45
CA PHE A 20 -11.51 8.46 -4.69
C PHE A 20 -12.22 7.47 -5.61
N TRP A 21 -13.05 7.98 -6.52
CA TRP A 21 -13.81 7.17 -7.48
C TRP A 21 -12.91 6.51 -8.52
N VAL A 22 -11.90 7.23 -9.01
CA VAL A 22 -10.91 6.66 -9.96
C VAL A 22 -10.19 5.47 -9.35
N LEU A 23 -9.79 5.55 -8.08
CA LEU A 23 -9.10 4.44 -7.41
C LEU A 23 -10.03 3.25 -7.15
N ILE A 24 -11.27 3.47 -6.72
CA ILE A 24 -12.25 2.36 -6.58
C ILE A 24 -12.41 1.64 -7.93
N ILE A 25 -12.58 2.40 -9.01
CA ILE A 25 -12.74 1.84 -10.36
C ILE A 25 -11.48 1.08 -10.74
N ALA A 26 -10.30 1.64 -10.56
CA ALA A 26 -9.04 0.98 -10.89
C ALA A 26 -8.86 -0.33 -10.09
N PHE A 27 -9.09 -0.31 -8.77
CA PHE A 27 -8.95 -1.47 -7.89
C PHE A 27 -10.03 -2.54 -8.12
N THR A 28 -11.13 -2.21 -8.79
CA THR A 28 -12.17 -3.17 -9.19
C THR A 28 -11.89 -3.72 -10.59
N VAL A 29 -11.56 -2.85 -11.54
CA VAL A 29 -11.36 -3.20 -12.95
C VAL A 29 -10.07 -3.96 -13.15
N LEU A 30 -8.97 -3.58 -12.49
CA LEU A 30 -7.67 -4.23 -12.69
C LEU A 30 -7.71 -5.73 -12.31
N PRO A 31 -8.23 -6.13 -11.13
CA PRO A 31 -8.47 -7.54 -10.86
C PRO A 31 -9.52 -8.15 -11.79
N GLY A 32 -10.56 -7.39 -12.17
CA GLY A 32 -11.56 -7.82 -13.15
C GLY A 32 -10.96 -8.30 -14.48
N ILE A 33 -9.96 -7.59 -15.00
CA ILE A 33 -9.26 -7.95 -16.24
C ILE A 33 -8.52 -9.29 -16.10
N SER A 34 -8.06 -9.64 -14.90
CA SER A 34 -7.38 -10.92 -14.65
C SER A 34 -8.26 -12.14 -14.95
N LEU A 35 -9.60 -11.98 -14.95
CA LEU A 35 -10.54 -13.03 -15.34
C LEU A 35 -10.17 -13.63 -16.70
N ILE A 36 -9.70 -12.81 -17.65
CA ILE A 36 -9.32 -13.25 -19.00
C ILE A 36 -8.21 -14.31 -18.96
N LYS A 37 -7.27 -14.21 -18.01
CA LYS A 37 -6.17 -15.17 -17.83
C LYS A 37 -6.67 -16.52 -17.33
N TYR A 38 -7.63 -16.51 -16.41
CA TYR A 38 -8.07 -17.72 -15.69
C TYR A 38 -9.33 -18.36 -16.26
N PHE A 39 -10.06 -17.69 -17.15
CA PHE A 39 -11.34 -18.17 -17.69
C PHE A 39 -11.25 -19.52 -18.40
N ASN A 40 -10.16 -19.79 -19.12
CA ASN A 40 -9.92 -21.07 -19.82
C ASN A 40 -8.81 -21.90 -19.16
N ALA A 41 -8.36 -21.52 -17.96
CA ALA A 41 -7.26 -22.21 -17.32
C ALA A 41 -7.78 -23.54 -16.72
N ALA A 42 -7.39 -24.66 -17.32
CA ALA A 42 -7.74 -25.98 -16.82
C ALA A 42 -6.89 -26.32 -15.58
N ASN A 43 -7.53 -26.90 -14.56
CA ASN A 43 -6.89 -27.45 -13.36
C ASN A 43 -6.11 -26.44 -12.49
N VAL A 44 -6.55 -25.18 -12.43
CA VAL A 44 -5.98 -24.21 -11.48
C VAL A 44 -6.65 -24.39 -10.12
N SER A 45 -5.84 -24.61 -9.09
CA SER A 45 -6.29 -24.64 -7.70
C SER A 45 -6.41 -23.23 -7.11
N TRP A 46 -7.25 -23.07 -6.09
CA TRP A 46 -7.38 -21.80 -5.36
C TRP A 46 -6.05 -21.28 -4.81
N ASP A 47 -5.17 -22.17 -4.36
CA ASP A 47 -3.85 -21.85 -3.80
C ASP A 47 -2.97 -21.12 -4.81
N LEU A 48 -2.76 -21.73 -5.98
CA LEU A 48 -1.94 -21.17 -7.06
C LEU A 48 -2.53 -19.86 -7.59
N TYR A 49 -3.86 -19.81 -7.71
CA TYR A 49 -4.57 -18.61 -8.14
C TYR A 49 -4.34 -17.44 -7.18
N LEU A 50 -4.59 -17.63 -5.88
CA LEU A 50 -4.47 -16.58 -4.87
C LEU A 50 -3.02 -16.14 -4.69
N ALA A 51 -2.06 -17.08 -4.69
CA ALA A 51 -0.64 -16.78 -4.59
C ALA A 51 -0.17 -15.87 -5.74
N ASP A 52 -0.48 -16.24 -6.98
CA ASP A 52 -0.03 -15.51 -8.17
C ASP A 52 -0.72 -14.13 -8.27
N ILE A 53 -2.05 -14.10 -8.13
CA ILE A 53 -2.82 -12.87 -8.32
C ILE A 53 -2.54 -11.85 -7.21
N LEU A 54 -2.50 -12.26 -5.94
CA LEU A 54 -2.28 -11.32 -4.82
C LEU A 54 -0.84 -10.80 -4.81
N LYS A 55 0.13 -11.60 -5.24
CA LYS A 55 1.51 -11.14 -5.44
C LYS A 55 1.57 -10.03 -6.48
N PHE A 56 0.98 -10.24 -7.65
CA PHE A 56 0.92 -9.22 -8.70
C PHE A 56 0.26 -7.91 -8.21
N PHE A 57 -0.86 -8.02 -7.50
CA PHE A 57 -1.58 -6.85 -6.99
C PHE A 57 -0.89 -6.14 -5.83
N THR A 58 0.03 -6.79 -5.12
CA THR A 58 0.82 -6.15 -4.05
C THR A 58 1.73 -5.07 -4.60
N ALA A 59 2.32 -5.28 -5.79
CA ALA A 59 3.09 -4.23 -6.47
C ALA A 59 2.22 -3.01 -6.82
N ILE A 60 0.99 -3.25 -7.26
CA ILE A 60 0.02 -2.19 -7.62
C ILE A 60 -0.47 -1.44 -6.38
N LEU A 61 -0.67 -2.15 -5.25
CA LEU A 61 -1.05 -1.55 -3.97
C LEU A 61 -0.05 -0.47 -3.52
N ILE A 62 1.25 -0.71 -3.71
CA ILE A 62 2.30 0.27 -3.37
C ILE A 62 2.05 1.58 -4.10
N ILE A 63 1.80 1.53 -5.41
CA ILE A 63 1.49 2.73 -6.21
C ILE A 63 0.23 3.40 -5.67
N GLY A 64 -0.86 2.63 -5.51
CA GLY A 64 -2.15 3.17 -5.10
C GLY A 64 -2.08 3.87 -3.73
N PHE A 65 -1.43 3.24 -2.75
CA PHE A 65 -1.34 3.76 -1.39
C PHE A 65 -0.37 4.94 -1.25
N ALA A 66 0.73 4.91 -2.00
CA ALA A 66 1.64 6.04 -2.07
C ALA A 66 0.98 7.23 -2.77
N PHE A 67 0.23 6.98 -3.85
CA PHE A 67 -0.54 7.99 -4.57
C PHE A 67 -1.61 8.64 -3.68
N THR A 68 -2.43 7.85 -2.98
CA THR A 68 -3.46 8.38 -2.05
C THR A 68 -2.83 9.25 -0.97
N THR A 69 -1.72 8.78 -0.40
CA THR A 69 -0.98 9.50 0.63
C THR A 69 -0.42 10.83 0.12
N CYS A 70 0.24 10.84 -1.04
CA CYS A 70 0.73 12.07 -1.66
C CYS A 70 -0.38 13.03 -2.03
N TRP A 71 -1.51 12.52 -2.50
CA TRP A 71 -2.65 13.35 -2.84
C TRP A 71 -3.25 14.04 -1.60
N ILE A 72 -3.46 13.30 -0.50
CA ILE A 72 -4.07 13.83 0.73
C ILE A 72 -3.22 14.95 1.36
N PHE A 73 -1.90 14.83 1.31
CA PHE A 73 -0.97 15.84 1.85
C PHE A 73 -0.64 16.93 0.83
N GLY A 74 -0.30 16.56 -0.40
CA GLY A 74 0.17 17.49 -1.42
C GLY A 74 -0.93 18.39 -1.98
N ARG A 75 -2.20 17.98 -1.93
CA ARG A 75 -3.33 18.81 -2.40
C ARG A 75 -3.44 20.13 -1.66
N GLU A 76 -3.15 20.16 -0.37
CA GLU A 76 -3.28 21.40 0.43
C GLU A 76 -2.26 22.46 0.03
N TYR A 77 -1.09 22.03 -0.45
CA TYR A 77 -0.10 22.93 -1.01
C TYR A 77 -0.49 23.41 -2.40
N THR A 78 -0.98 22.52 -3.27
CA THR A 78 -1.39 22.89 -4.63
C THR A 78 -2.60 23.81 -4.64
N ASP A 79 -3.60 23.54 -3.79
CA ASP A 79 -4.81 24.36 -3.65
C ASP A 79 -4.56 25.63 -2.79
N LYS A 80 -3.31 25.84 -2.32
CA LYS A 80 -2.87 26.97 -1.45
C LYS A 80 -3.64 27.11 -0.14
N THR A 81 -4.36 26.07 0.29
CA THR A 81 -5.16 26.03 1.52
C THR A 81 -4.34 25.74 2.77
N ILE A 82 -3.04 25.42 2.62
CA ILE A 82 -2.13 25.14 3.75
C ILE A 82 -2.04 26.32 4.73
N ASN A 83 -2.06 27.56 4.25
CA ASN A 83 -1.99 28.74 5.11
C ASN A 83 -3.25 28.89 5.96
N ASP A 84 -4.42 28.68 5.37
CA ASP A 84 -5.72 28.72 6.07
C ASP A 84 -5.79 27.64 7.16
N LEU A 85 -5.21 26.47 6.87
CA LEU A 85 -5.13 25.36 7.79
C LEU A 85 -4.20 25.63 8.98
N LEU A 86 -3.11 26.39 8.77
CA LEU A 86 -2.14 26.76 9.80
C LEU A 86 -2.62 27.89 10.72
N VAL A 87 -3.53 28.75 10.25
CA VAL A 87 -4.13 29.84 11.06
C VAL A 87 -5.21 29.30 12.00
N LYS A 88 -5.76 28.11 11.73
CA LYS A 88 -6.80 27.50 12.57
C LYS A 88 -6.26 27.20 13.98
N PRO A 89 -7.02 27.48 15.07
CA PRO A 89 -6.58 27.25 16.45
C PRO A 89 -6.68 25.76 16.83
N VAL A 90 -6.00 24.91 16.07
CA VAL A 90 -5.95 23.45 16.23
C VAL A 90 -4.50 23.02 16.12
N SER A 91 -4.06 22.10 16.99
CA SER A 91 -2.71 21.56 16.96
C SER A 91 -2.39 20.94 15.59
N LYS A 92 -1.23 21.30 15.01
CA LYS A 92 -0.71 20.76 13.75
C LYS A 92 -0.58 19.23 13.80
N LEU A 93 -0.19 18.68 14.96
CA LEU A 93 -0.06 17.24 15.17
C LEU A 93 -1.43 16.54 15.08
N LYS A 94 -2.49 17.13 15.65
CA LYS A 94 -3.85 16.57 15.55
C LYS A 94 -4.33 16.50 14.10
N ILE A 95 -3.95 17.46 13.27
CA ILE A 95 -4.30 17.47 11.84
C ILE A 95 -3.55 16.37 11.10
N ALA A 96 -2.22 16.26 11.30
CA ALA A 96 -1.41 15.21 10.69
C ALA A 96 -1.91 13.80 11.08
N VAL A 97 -2.14 13.55 12.37
CA VAL A 97 -2.68 12.27 12.86
C VAL A 97 -4.04 11.97 12.24
N SER A 98 -4.93 12.96 12.13
CA SER A 98 -6.24 12.74 11.49
C SER A 98 -6.11 12.31 10.03
N LYS A 99 -5.15 12.85 9.27
CA LYS A 99 -4.88 12.46 7.88
C LYS A 99 -4.37 11.03 7.80
N PHE A 100 -3.45 10.64 8.67
CA PHE A 100 -2.94 9.26 8.71
C PHE A 100 -4.02 8.25 9.06
N ILE A 101 -4.94 8.58 9.99
CA ILE A 101 -6.11 7.72 10.29
C ILE A 101 -6.98 7.54 9.04
N VAL A 102 -7.27 8.63 8.31
CA VAL A 102 -8.06 8.55 7.07
C VAL A 102 -7.36 7.72 6.00
N ILE A 103 -6.04 7.90 5.81
CA ILE A 103 -5.24 7.10 4.88
C ILE A 103 -5.29 5.62 5.26
N ALA A 104 -5.12 5.28 6.53
CA ALA A 104 -5.11 3.88 6.99
C ALA A 104 -6.47 3.20 6.79
N LEU A 105 -7.56 3.88 7.16
CA LEU A 105 -8.92 3.38 6.93
C LEU A 105 -9.19 3.21 5.43
N TRP A 106 -8.76 4.17 4.62
CA TRP A 106 -8.97 4.15 3.18
C TRP A 106 -8.22 3.03 2.47
N ASN A 107 -6.92 2.91 2.75
CA ASN A 107 -6.09 1.87 2.17
C ASN A 107 -6.58 0.48 2.59
N SER A 108 -7.03 0.31 3.85
CA SER A 108 -7.65 -0.93 4.32
C SER A 108 -8.95 -1.24 3.56
N LEU A 109 -9.77 -0.24 3.26
CA LEU A 109 -10.99 -0.44 2.47
C LEU A 109 -10.67 -0.86 1.03
N LEU A 110 -9.64 -0.26 0.41
CA LEU A 110 -9.19 -0.63 -0.93
C LEU A 110 -8.62 -2.05 -0.99
N SER A 111 -7.87 -2.49 0.03
CA SER A 111 -7.36 -3.86 0.08
C SER A 111 -8.48 -4.88 0.27
N ILE A 112 -9.45 -4.61 1.15
CA ILE A 112 -10.64 -5.45 1.31
C ILE A 112 -11.42 -5.54 0.00
N LEU A 113 -11.64 -4.42 -0.68
CA LEU A 113 -12.34 -4.39 -1.97
C LEU A 113 -11.62 -5.23 -3.03
N LEU A 114 -10.31 -5.06 -3.16
CA LEU A 114 -9.50 -5.82 -4.11
C LEU A 114 -9.59 -7.31 -3.83
N PHE A 115 -9.38 -7.72 -2.58
CA PHE A 115 -9.47 -9.13 -2.20
C PHE A 115 -10.86 -9.70 -2.46
N ALA A 116 -11.92 -8.94 -2.15
CA ALA A 116 -13.29 -9.37 -2.42
C ALA A 116 -13.53 -9.60 -3.92
N VAL A 117 -13.05 -8.70 -4.78
CA VAL A 117 -13.18 -8.86 -6.24
C VAL A 117 -12.40 -10.08 -6.73
N VAL A 118 -11.17 -10.28 -6.25
CA VAL A 118 -10.35 -11.46 -6.57
C VAL A 118 -11.05 -12.75 -6.13
N ALA A 119 -11.58 -12.80 -4.90
CA ALA A 119 -12.29 -13.97 -4.40
C ALA A 119 -13.57 -14.25 -5.20
N LEU A 120 -14.33 -13.22 -5.59
CA LEU A 120 -15.52 -13.37 -6.43
C LEU A 120 -15.17 -13.91 -7.82
N ILE A 121 -14.05 -13.47 -8.41
CA ILE A 121 -13.55 -13.98 -9.69
C ILE A 121 -13.18 -15.46 -9.57
N GLY A 122 -12.43 -15.84 -8.54
CA GLY A 122 -12.06 -17.23 -8.31
C GLY A 122 -13.28 -18.15 -8.12
N ALA A 123 -14.30 -17.66 -7.42
CA ALA A 123 -15.57 -18.36 -7.25
C ALA A 123 -16.35 -18.49 -8.56
N TYR A 124 -16.37 -17.43 -9.38
CA TYR A 124 -17.04 -17.43 -10.69
C TYR A 124 -16.38 -18.38 -11.69
N VAL A 125 -15.05 -18.49 -11.68
CA VAL A 125 -14.29 -19.41 -12.54
C VAL A 125 -14.48 -20.88 -12.13
N GLY A 126 -14.87 -21.14 -10.88
CA GLY A 126 -15.09 -22.50 -10.39
C GLY A 126 -13.78 -23.26 -10.10
N LEU A 127 -12.80 -22.59 -9.50
CA LEU A 127 -11.51 -23.17 -9.15
C LEU A 127 -11.64 -24.35 -8.17
N ALA A 128 -10.77 -25.35 -8.32
CA ALA A 128 -10.75 -26.55 -7.49
C ALA A 128 -10.04 -26.33 -6.14
N ASP A 129 -10.38 -27.16 -5.14
CA ASP A 129 -9.73 -27.20 -3.81
C ASP A 129 -9.87 -25.92 -2.96
N GLY A 130 -10.97 -25.19 -3.14
CA GLY A 130 -11.27 -23.97 -2.39
C GLY A 130 -11.81 -24.26 -0.99
N THR A 131 -10.94 -24.31 0.01
CA THR A 131 -11.37 -24.36 1.42
C THR A 131 -11.50 -22.95 2.01
N ALA A 132 -12.51 -22.76 2.88
CA ALA A 132 -12.70 -21.47 3.56
C ALA A 132 -11.48 -21.07 4.42
N ALA A 133 -10.78 -22.06 4.99
CA ALA A 133 -9.56 -21.82 5.75
C ALA A 133 -8.42 -21.26 4.89
N LEU A 134 -8.24 -21.78 3.67
CA LEU A 134 -7.23 -21.29 2.73
C LEU A 134 -7.53 -19.84 2.31
N ILE A 135 -8.77 -19.54 1.96
CA ILE A 135 -9.17 -18.18 1.57
C ILE A 135 -8.96 -17.20 2.74
N LEU A 136 -9.32 -17.59 3.97
CA LEU A 136 -9.09 -16.78 5.16
C LEU A 136 -7.59 -16.56 5.43
N HIS A 137 -6.76 -17.59 5.23
CA HIS A 137 -5.31 -17.49 5.39
C HIS A 137 -4.71 -16.43 4.44
N TYR A 138 -5.03 -16.53 3.14
CA TYR A 138 -4.60 -15.53 2.16
C TYR A 138 -5.16 -14.13 2.43
N PHE A 139 -6.41 -14.04 2.90
CA PHE A 139 -7.00 -12.76 3.31
C PHE A 139 -6.19 -12.10 4.43
N LEU A 140 -5.88 -12.85 5.50
CA LEU A 140 -5.13 -12.31 6.63
C LEU A 140 -3.70 -11.91 6.23
N MET A 141 -3.02 -12.73 5.42
CA MET A 141 -1.69 -12.39 4.89
C MET A 141 -1.75 -11.11 4.04
N PHE A 142 -2.73 -11.02 3.13
CA PHE A 142 -2.90 -9.84 2.29
C PHE A 142 -3.24 -8.59 3.08
N MET A 143 -4.06 -8.71 4.13
CA MET A 143 -4.35 -7.60 5.04
C MET A 143 -3.11 -7.15 5.79
N ALA A 144 -2.30 -8.07 6.32
CA ALA A 144 -1.03 -7.75 6.96
C ALA A 144 -0.06 -7.04 6.00
N THR A 145 0.07 -7.55 4.78
CA THR A 145 0.84 -6.91 3.69
C THR A 145 0.33 -5.49 3.42
N SER A 146 -0.98 -5.30 3.26
CA SER A 146 -1.56 -3.98 2.97
C SER A 146 -1.33 -2.95 4.09
N LEU A 147 -1.35 -3.39 5.34
CA LEU A 147 -1.03 -2.55 6.49
C LEU A 147 0.44 -2.13 6.48
N LEU A 148 1.35 -3.08 6.20
CA LEU A 148 2.77 -2.79 6.09
C LEU A 148 3.06 -1.83 4.91
N THR A 149 2.42 -2.05 3.76
CA THR A 149 2.51 -1.13 2.60
C THR A 149 2.01 0.27 2.96
N THR A 150 0.97 0.39 3.78
CA THR A 150 0.47 1.69 4.26
C THR A 150 1.48 2.39 5.19
N LEU A 151 2.20 1.62 6.02
CA LEU A 151 3.28 2.18 6.84
C LEU A 151 4.41 2.71 5.95
N VAL A 152 4.82 1.93 4.95
CA VAL A 152 5.86 2.33 3.99
C VAL A 152 5.43 3.56 3.18
N SER A 153 4.14 3.68 2.81
CA SER A 153 3.62 4.85 2.09
C SER A 153 3.66 6.15 2.92
N THR A 154 3.88 6.08 4.23
CA THR A 154 4.15 7.25 5.09
C THR A 154 5.35 8.04 4.58
N VAL A 155 6.38 7.38 4.04
CA VAL A 155 7.55 8.06 3.45
C VAL A 155 7.10 9.00 2.32
N SER A 156 6.11 8.60 1.53
CA SER A 156 5.54 9.41 0.45
C SER A 156 4.83 10.68 0.96
N SER A 157 4.27 10.64 2.17
CA SER A 157 3.70 11.85 2.82
C SER A 157 4.78 12.89 3.13
N PHE A 158 5.94 12.43 3.60
CA PHE A 158 7.08 13.29 3.89
C PHE A 158 7.56 13.99 2.61
N MET A 159 7.66 13.23 1.53
CA MET A 159 8.05 13.77 0.22
C MET A 159 7.08 14.84 -0.30
N ALA A 160 5.77 14.66 -0.10
CA ALA A 160 4.77 15.66 -0.47
C ALA A 160 4.91 16.96 0.34
N ASN A 161 5.27 16.86 1.62
CA ASN A 161 5.53 18.04 2.45
C ASN A 161 6.80 18.78 2.02
N VAL A 162 7.86 18.06 1.66
CA VAL A 162 9.13 18.65 1.19
C VAL A 162 8.96 19.35 -0.15
N THR A 163 8.26 18.70 -1.10
CA THR A 163 8.06 19.22 -2.46
C THR A 163 6.95 20.27 -2.55
N LYS A 164 6.16 20.45 -1.48
CA LYS A 164 5.04 21.41 -1.41
C LYS A 164 4.05 21.23 -2.56
N GLY A 165 3.72 19.98 -2.87
CA GLY A 165 2.78 19.63 -3.92
C GLY A 165 2.62 18.12 -4.05
N TYR A 166 1.62 17.67 -4.80
CA TYR A 166 1.40 16.24 -5.02
C TYR A 166 2.08 15.70 -6.29
N LEU A 167 2.38 16.54 -7.30
CA LEU A 167 2.84 16.06 -8.61
C LEU A 167 4.26 15.48 -8.57
N ALA A 168 5.21 16.19 -7.97
CA ALA A 168 6.59 15.73 -7.83
C ALA A 168 6.73 14.39 -7.07
N PRO A 169 6.10 14.19 -5.88
CA PRO A 169 6.23 12.94 -5.15
C PRO A 169 5.51 11.79 -5.85
N ILE A 170 4.41 12.04 -6.58
CA ILE A 170 3.78 11.04 -7.45
C ILE A 170 4.74 10.58 -8.55
N GLY A 171 5.41 11.50 -9.24
CA GLY A 171 6.41 11.16 -10.24
C GLY A 171 7.54 10.30 -9.67
N LEU A 172 7.98 10.60 -8.45
CA LEU A 172 9.03 9.85 -7.77
C LEU A 172 8.56 8.44 -7.34
N ILE A 173 7.31 8.27 -6.93
CA ILE A 173 6.73 6.94 -6.65
C ILE A 173 6.82 6.03 -7.86
N PHE A 174 6.53 6.54 -9.07
CA PHE A 174 6.67 5.74 -10.29
C PHE A 174 8.13 5.27 -10.49
N ILE A 175 9.10 6.14 -10.24
CA ILE A 175 10.53 5.78 -10.31
C ILE A 175 10.88 4.72 -9.27
N ILE A 176 10.44 4.88 -8.02
CA ILE A 176 10.64 3.88 -6.95
C ILE A 176 10.09 2.53 -7.38
N VAL A 177 8.89 2.50 -7.95
CA VAL A 177 8.26 1.25 -8.35
C VAL A 177 9.00 0.57 -9.51
N LEU A 178 9.52 1.34 -10.46
CA LEU A 178 10.40 0.78 -11.50
C LEU A 178 11.66 0.15 -10.89
N ILE A 179 12.29 0.80 -9.90
CA ILE A 179 13.44 0.25 -9.18
C ILE A 179 13.06 -1.01 -8.42
N VAL A 180 11.93 -1.00 -7.71
CA VAL A 180 11.39 -2.15 -6.97
C VAL A 180 11.22 -3.36 -7.89
N ASN A 181 10.61 -3.18 -9.06
CA ASN A 181 10.42 -4.27 -10.02
C ASN A 181 11.76 -4.86 -10.49
N ILE A 182 12.78 -4.03 -10.70
CA ILE A 182 14.12 -4.52 -11.08
C ILE A 182 14.73 -5.31 -9.91
N VAL A 183 14.65 -4.79 -8.69
CA VAL A 183 15.25 -5.37 -7.48
C VAL A 183 14.62 -6.72 -7.12
N GLU A 184 13.30 -6.87 -7.32
CA GLU A 184 12.62 -8.16 -7.15
C GLU A 184 13.19 -9.26 -8.05
N ASN A 185 13.67 -8.90 -9.25
CA ASN A 185 14.30 -9.87 -10.17
C ASN A 185 15.77 -10.18 -9.82
N VAL A 186 16.43 -9.33 -9.03
CA VAL A 186 17.85 -9.46 -8.65
C VAL A 186 18.02 -10.11 -7.27
N GLY A 187 16.93 -10.42 -6.56
CA GLY A 187 16.96 -11.09 -5.25
C GLY A 187 17.31 -10.17 -4.07
N LEU A 188 17.24 -8.85 -4.26
CA LEU A 188 17.52 -7.84 -3.22
C LEU A 188 16.24 -7.33 -2.52
N SER A 189 15.13 -8.03 -2.69
CA SER A 189 13.80 -7.67 -2.15
C SER A 189 13.74 -7.61 -0.62
N ALA A 190 14.69 -8.21 0.09
CA ALA A 190 14.76 -8.12 1.56
C ALA A 190 15.25 -6.75 2.07
N TYR A 191 15.93 -5.96 1.22
CA TYR A 191 16.62 -4.73 1.64
C TYR A 191 15.85 -3.44 1.34
N ILE A 192 14.81 -3.51 0.51
CA ILE A 192 14.05 -2.33 0.09
C ILE A 192 12.73 -2.27 0.86
N PRO A 193 12.43 -1.18 1.61
CA PRO A 193 11.22 -1.10 2.43
C PRO A 193 9.92 -1.37 1.65
N TRP A 194 9.88 -0.99 0.37
CA TRP A 194 8.73 -1.18 -0.52
C TRP A 194 8.51 -2.63 -0.99
N THR A 195 9.53 -3.50 -0.99
CA THR A 195 9.40 -4.91 -1.39
C THR A 195 9.07 -5.85 -0.23
N ILE A 196 9.40 -5.46 1.01
CA ILE A 196 9.14 -6.26 2.23
C ILE A 196 7.68 -6.72 2.34
N PRO A 197 6.64 -5.88 2.09
CA PRO A 197 5.26 -6.34 2.16
C PRO A 197 4.93 -7.48 1.19
N GLY A 198 5.57 -7.51 0.01
CA GLY A 198 5.37 -8.57 -0.99
C GLY A 198 6.01 -9.91 -0.60
N LEU A 199 7.05 -9.89 0.23
CA LEU A 199 7.70 -11.10 0.74
C LEU A 199 6.77 -11.89 1.68
N LEU A 200 5.90 -11.22 2.43
CA LEU A 200 4.95 -11.87 3.33
C LEU A 200 4.02 -12.86 2.61
N ILE A 201 3.60 -12.52 1.39
CA ILE A 201 2.69 -13.38 0.59
C ILE A 201 3.47 -14.54 -0.05
N THR A 202 4.75 -14.34 -0.37
CA THR A 202 5.57 -15.34 -1.05
C THR A 202 6.19 -16.34 -0.07
N ASP A 203 6.70 -15.87 1.06
CA ASP A 203 7.54 -16.66 1.96
C ASP A 203 6.84 -17.03 3.28
N GLY A 204 5.67 -16.43 3.58
CA GLY A 204 4.87 -16.73 4.78
C GLY A 204 5.51 -16.32 6.13
N PHE A 205 6.78 -15.89 6.11
CA PHE A 205 7.53 -15.38 7.26
C PHE A 205 8.36 -14.16 6.83
N LEU A 206 8.35 -13.11 7.64
CA LEU A 206 9.46 -12.15 7.60
C LEU A 206 10.68 -12.86 8.19
N SER A 207 11.65 -13.21 7.35
CA SER A 207 12.94 -13.72 7.84
C SER A 207 13.51 -12.71 8.87
N PRO A 208 14.03 -13.15 10.03
CA PRO A 208 14.57 -12.28 11.08
C PRO A 208 15.60 -11.25 10.59
N ILE A 209 16.20 -11.49 9.41
CA ILE A 209 17.10 -10.57 8.71
C ILE A 209 16.46 -9.19 8.46
N SER A 210 15.14 -9.11 8.21
CA SER A 210 14.46 -7.82 8.04
C SER A 210 14.28 -7.05 9.34
N ILE A 211 14.34 -7.73 10.50
CA ILE A 211 14.30 -7.12 11.84
C ILE A 211 15.72 -6.80 12.33
N PHE A 212 16.72 -7.61 11.97
CA PHE A 212 18.12 -7.44 12.40
C PHE A 212 18.80 -6.18 11.80
N ILE A 213 18.39 -5.69 10.64
CA ILE A 213 19.03 -4.50 10.01
C ILE A 213 18.76 -3.19 10.78
N VAL A 214 17.72 -3.11 11.63
CA VAL A 214 17.55 -1.98 12.55
C VAL A 214 18.55 -2.01 13.71
N MET A 215 19.17 -3.16 14.00
CA MET A 215 20.17 -3.33 15.06
C MET A 215 21.61 -3.48 14.56
N ASP A 216 21.84 -3.93 13.33
CA ASP A 216 23.19 -4.26 12.82
C ASP A 216 23.92 -3.09 12.12
N SER A 217 23.23 -1.96 11.85
CA SER A 217 23.89 -0.76 11.33
C SER A 217 24.77 -0.03 12.36
N ASP A 218 24.93 -0.58 13.58
CA ASP A 218 25.74 0.00 14.67
C ASP A 218 26.98 -0.84 15.04
N GLN A 219 27.22 -1.99 14.38
CA GLN A 219 28.40 -2.83 14.65
C GLN A 219 29.45 -2.88 13.53
N THR A 220 29.13 -2.44 12.32
CA THR A 220 30.08 -2.49 11.19
C THR A 220 31.13 -1.36 11.19
N ASP A 221 30.99 -0.34 12.03
CA ASP A 221 31.96 0.76 12.15
C ASP A 221 33.11 0.53 13.17
N MET A 222 33.10 -0.56 13.94
CA MET A 222 34.16 -0.82 14.93
C MET A 222 35.26 -1.80 14.46
N HIS A 223 35.07 -2.52 13.35
CA HIS A 223 36.08 -3.46 12.85
C HIS A 223 37.04 -2.89 11.78
N SER A 224 36.85 -1.65 11.34
CA SER A 224 37.70 -0.99 10.32
C SER A 224 38.92 -0.23 10.89
N LYS A 225 39.28 -0.44 12.18
CA LYS A 225 40.41 0.26 12.83
C LYS A 225 41.50 -0.62 13.46
N GLN A 226 41.52 -1.94 13.22
CA GLN A 226 42.57 -2.82 13.77
C GLN A 226 43.13 -3.89 12.80
N SER A 227 43.29 -3.58 11.51
CA SER A 227 44.20 -4.35 10.65
C SER A 227 45.13 -3.43 9.89
#